data_AF-A0A1H6J4I8-F1
#
_entry.id   AF-A0A1H6J4I8-F1
#
_cell.length_a   1.000
_cell.length_b   1.000
_cell.length_c   1.000
_cell.angle_alpha   90.00
_cell.angle_beta   90.00
_cell.angle_gamma   90.00
#
_symmetry.space_group_name_H-M   'P 1'
#
loop_
_entity.id
_entity.type
_entity.pdbx_description
1 polymer ?
#
loop_
_entity_poly.entity_id
_entity_poly.type
_entity_poly.pdbx_seq_one_letter_code
_entity_poly.pdbx_strand_id
1 'polypeptide(L)'
;MSGAARAVPGRWELPALRLWHAALAGGFLVAWLTADEDTYRMHVFAGYWVLIAVALRLGLATVGTRQGPLALTRPGRSRLMIWMGGVLMTMVGVAALSGVIADGKSAFEDVHEGLSNAALWLIPAHAALVAWVFQGKRLRDKVIGAARVSAVPMLLLAGLVLAVPAQAADPARDAILAGYAKAAKAADPGFGGFSAARGESIYRARNTVNADYPSCATCHTDDPTQPGRHAKTGREIAPAAVSANPKRFTDAEKVEERFNRDCKTVLGRECSARDRGDFIAFLSSK
;
A
#
# COMPACT_ATOMS: atom_id res chain seq x y z
N MET A 1 7.33 -13.21 -55.59
CA MET A 1 6.53 -13.10 -54.35
C MET A 1 7.01 -14.18 -53.39
N SER A 2 8.03 -13.88 -52.57
CA SER A 2 8.59 -14.86 -51.62
C SER A 2 7.66 -14.94 -50.40
N GLY A 3 6.95 -16.05 -50.27
CA GLY A 3 6.15 -16.35 -49.09
C GLY A 3 7.07 -16.55 -47.88
N ALA A 4 7.26 -15.49 -47.09
CA ALA A 4 7.93 -15.60 -45.80
C ALA A 4 7.13 -16.60 -44.95
N ALA A 5 7.74 -17.75 -44.64
CA ALA A 5 7.15 -18.74 -43.76
C ALA A 5 6.72 -18.06 -42.45
N ARG A 6 5.44 -18.23 -42.07
CA ARG A 6 4.93 -17.71 -40.80
C ARG A 6 5.73 -18.37 -39.68
N ALA A 7 6.54 -17.60 -38.97
CA ALA A 7 7.33 -18.10 -37.84
C ALA A 7 6.38 -18.68 -36.79
N VAL A 8 6.46 -19.98 -36.54
CA VAL A 8 5.61 -20.66 -35.55
C VAL A 8 6.16 -20.35 -34.15
N PRO A 9 5.30 -19.98 -33.17
CA PRO A 9 5.74 -19.75 -31.79
C PRO A 9 6.50 -20.93 -31.21
N GLY A 10 7.52 -20.67 -30.40
CA GLY A 10 8.21 -21.73 -29.66
C GLY A 10 7.28 -22.45 -28.70
N ARG A 11 7.37 -23.79 -28.63
CA ARG A 11 6.48 -24.63 -27.80
C ARG A 11 6.55 -24.31 -26.29
N TRP A 12 7.66 -23.70 -25.86
CA TRP A 12 7.93 -23.31 -24.48
C TRP A 12 7.40 -21.92 -24.10
N GLU A 13 7.08 -21.08 -25.08
CA GLU A 13 6.77 -19.66 -24.83
C GLU A 13 5.47 -19.46 -24.05
N LEU A 14 4.44 -20.27 -24.35
CA LEU A 14 3.15 -20.19 -23.65
C LEU A 14 3.23 -20.74 -22.21
N PRO A 15 3.85 -21.91 -21.95
CA PRO A 15 4.16 -22.35 -20.59
C PRO A 15 4.96 -21.30 -19.79
N ALA A 16 6.02 -20.74 -20.38
CA ALA A 16 6.84 -19.72 -19.72
C ALA A 16 6.01 -18.47 -19.36
N LEU A 17 5.15 -18.01 -20.26
CA LEU A 17 4.27 -16.88 -19.99
C LEU A 17 3.28 -17.18 -18.85
N ARG A 18 2.71 -18.39 -18.77
CA ARG A 18 1.80 -18.79 -17.69
C ARG A 18 2.52 -18.86 -16.35
N LEU A 19 3.71 -19.46 -16.33
CA LEU A 19 4.54 -19.53 -15.12
C LEU A 19 4.91 -18.12 -14.63
N TRP A 20 5.24 -17.22 -15.56
CA TRP A 20 5.49 -15.82 -15.23
C TRP A 20 4.26 -15.12 -14.62
N HIS A 21 3.06 -15.31 -15.18
CA HIS A 21 1.84 -14.75 -14.58
C HIS A 21 1.59 -15.31 -13.18
N ALA A 22 1.79 -16.61 -12.98
CA ALA A 22 1.65 -17.24 -11.67
C ALA A 22 2.67 -16.68 -10.66
N ALA A 23 3.93 -16.50 -11.07
CA ALA A 23 4.98 -15.91 -10.23
C ALA A 23 4.64 -14.46 -9.85
N LEU A 24 4.14 -13.66 -10.81
CA LEU A 24 3.75 -12.27 -10.55
C LEU A 24 2.53 -12.19 -9.62
N ALA A 25 1.50 -12.98 -9.88
CA ALA A 25 0.29 -13.01 -9.06
C ALA A 25 0.56 -13.52 -7.64
N GLY A 26 1.39 -14.57 -7.50
CA GLY A 26 1.83 -15.07 -6.21
C GLY A 26 2.63 -14.02 -5.42
N GLY A 27 3.54 -13.29 -6.09
CA GLY A 27 4.27 -12.18 -5.48
C GLY A 27 3.35 -11.11 -4.92
N PHE A 28 2.35 -10.66 -5.70
CA PHE A 28 1.36 -9.69 -5.23
C PHE A 28 0.52 -10.20 -4.06
N LEU A 29 0.07 -11.45 -4.12
CA LEU A 29 -0.72 -12.04 -3.04
C LEU A 29 0.07 -12.09 -1.73
N VAL A 30 1.33 -12.55 -1.79
CA VAL A 30 2.20 -12.58 -0.60
C VAL A 30 2.44 -11.16 -0.10
N ALA A 31 2.77 -10.20 -0.96
CA ALA A 31 2.98 -8.81 -0.57
C ALA A 31 1.74 -8.23 0.15
N TRP A 32 0.54 -8.49 -0.37
CA TRP A 32 -0.70 -8.01 0.23
C TRP A 32 -0.97 -8.66 1.60
N LEU A 33 -0.78 -9.98 1.72
CA LEU A 33 -1.01 -10.71 2.97
C LEU A 33 0.01 -10.40 4.07
N THR A 34 1.19 -9.89 3.71
CA THR A 34 2.33 -9.70 4.62
C THR A 34 2.70 -8.24 4.86
N ALA A 35 1.84 -7.31 4.43
CA ALA A 35 2.06 -5.87 4.57
C ALA A 35 1.99 -5.35 6.02
N ASP A 36 1.76 -6.24 7.00
CA ASP A 36 1.79 -5.93 8.42
C ASP A 36 3.23 -5.73 8.94
N GLU A 37 3.35 -5.16 10.15
CA GLU A 37 4.65 -4.82 10.72
C GLU A 37 5.46 -6.04 11.18
N ASP A 38 4.79 -7.12 11.58
CA ASP A 38 5.45 -8.34 12.06
C ASP A 38 5.96 -9.21 10.90
N THR A 39 5.23 -9.30 9.79
CA THR A 39 5.67 -10.06 8.61
C THR A 39 6.27 -9.22 7.48
N TYR A 40 6.59 -7.94 7.76
CA TYR A 40 7.14 -6.98 6.80
C TYR A 40 8.32 -7.50 5.96
N ARG A 41 9.18 -8.36 6.52
CA ARG A 41 10.31 -8.95 5.77
C ARG A 41 9.84 -9.82 4.59
N MET A 42 8.70 -10.50 4.74
CA MET A 42 8.08 -11.27 3.66
C MET A 42 7.45 -10.35 2.61
N HIS A 43 6.88 -9.21 3.03
CA HIS A 43 6.38 -8.18 2.10
C HIS A 43 7.51 -7.60 1.24
N VAL A 44 8.63 -7.23 1.89
CA VAL A 44 9.83 -6.75 1.20
C VAL A 44 10.33 -7.79 0.20
N PHE A 45 10.50 -9.04 0.63
CA PHE A 45 10.90 -10.14 -0.25
C PHE A 45 9.97 -10.28 -1.47
N ALA A 46 8.65 -10.23 -1.24
CA ALA A 46 7.66 -10.31 -2.29
C ALA A 46 7.75 -9.12 -3.27
N GLY A 47 8.06 -7.91 -2.79
CA GLY A 47 8.33 -6.74 -3.61
C GLY A 47 9.54 -6.94 -4.54
N TYR A 48 10.67 -7.44 -4.01
CA TYR A 48 11.83 -7.82 -4.84
C TYR A 48 11.48 -8.90 -5.85
N TRP A 49 10.70 -9.90 -5.46
CA TRP A 49 10.25 -10.97 -6.36
C TRP A 49 9.40 -10.43 -7.53
N VAL A 50 8.46 -9.51 -7.26
CA VAL A 50 7.68 -8.84 -8.30
C VAL A 50 8.58 -8.04 -9.25
N LEU A 51 9.56 -7.31 -8.71
CA LEU A 51 10.51 -6.55 -9.54
C LEU A 51 11.35 -7.47 -10.44
N ILE A 52 11.83 -8.59 -9.91
CA ILE A 52 12.53 -9.63 -10.68
C ILE A 52 11.60 -10.20 -11.76
N ALA A 53 10.34 -10.50 -11.45
CA ALA A 53 9.38 -10.99 -12.43
C ALA A 53 9.15 -9.97 -13.57
N VAL A 54 9.07 -8.67 -13.26
CA VAL A 54 8.97 -7.62 -14.29
C VAL A 54 10.22 -7.59 -15.17
N ALA A 55 11.42 -7.62 -14.57
CA ALA A 55 12.67 -7.64 -15.31
C ALA A 55 12.79 -8.89 -16.21
N LEU A 56 12.43 -10.06 -15.68
CA LEU A 56 12.38 -11.32 -16.42
C LEU A 56 11.39 -11.24 -17.59
N ARG A 57 10.25 -10.54 -17.45
CA ARG A 57 9.32 -10.36 -18.56
C ARG A 57 9.93 -9.60 -19.72
N LEU A 58 10.67 -8.53 -19.40
CA LEU A 58 11.36 -7.71 -20.39
C LEU A 58 12.47 -8.51 -21.08
N GLY A 59 13.25 -9.29 -20.32
CA GLY A 59 14.26 -10.20 -20.87
C GLY A 59 13.66 -11.30 -21.75
N LEU A 60 12.57 -11.94 -21.33
CA LEU A 60 11.86 -12.92 -22.15
C LEU A 60 11.35 -12.34 -23.47
N ALA A 61 11.10 -11.02 -23.51
CA ALA A 61 10.65 -10.34 -24.71
C ALA A 61 11.76 -10.16 -25.76
N THR A 62 13.04 -10.22 -25.36
CA THR A 62 14.18 -10.14 -26.28
C THR A 62 14.55 -11.49 -26.89
N VAL A 63 14.20 -12.60 -26.21
CA VAL A 63 14.52 -13.98 -26.63
C VAL A 63 13.33 -14.66 -27.34
N GLY A 64 12.11 -14.20 -27.09
CA GLY A 64 10.89 -14.76 -27.71
C GLY A 64 10.82 -14.57 -29.23
N THR A 65 10.09 -15.45 -29.91
CA THR A 65 9.89 -15.30 -31.37
C THR A 65 9.02 -14.08 -31.67
N ARG A 66 9.25 -13.40 -32.82
CA ARG A 66 8.48 -12.20 -33.22
C ARG A 66 6.97 -12.44 -33.36
N GLN A 67 6.57 -13.69 -33.61
CA GLN A 67 5.16 -14.08 -33.69
C GLN A 67 4.68 -14.77 -32.40
N GLY A 68 5.54 -14.99 -31.41
CA GLY A 68 5.22 -15.69 -30.19
C GLY A 68 4.53 -14.81 -29.14
N PRO A 69 3.96 -15.41 -28.08
CA PRO A 69 3.27 -14.68 -27.01
C PRO A 69 4.21 -13.82 -26.14
N LEU A 70 5.54 -14.06 -26.20
CA LEU A 70 6.52 -13.28 -25.45
C LEU A 70 6.90 -11.95 -26.12
N ALA A 71 6.69 -11.81 -27.43
CA ALA A 71 7.02 -10.59 -28.18
C ALA A 71 6.35 -9.34 -27.59
N LEU A 72 7.11 -8.23 -27.52
CA LEU A 72 6.60 -6.91 -27.11
C LEU A 72 5.48 -6.44 -28.05
N THR A 73 5.73 -6.53 -29.35
CA THR A 73 4.79 -6.17 -30.40
C THR A 73 4.64 -7.36 -31.36
N ARG A 74 3.43 -7.91 -31.44
CA ARG A 74 3.10 -8.99 -32.38
C ARG A 74 2.20 -8.47 -33.51
N PRO A 75 2.47 -8.83 -34.78
CA PRO A 75 1.56 -8.53 -35.89
C PRO A 75 0.14 -9.05 -35.60
N GLY A 76 -0.88 -8.19 -35.73
CA GLY A 76 -2.28 -8.55 -35.47
C GLY A 76 -2.74 -8.45 -34.01
N ARG A 77 -1.87 -8.05 -33.07
CA ARG A 77 -2.29 -7.72 -31.69
C ARG A 77 -3.01 -6.37 -31.67
N SER A 78 -4.15 -6.28 -30.98
CA SER A 78 -4.90 -5.03 -30.90
C SER A 78 -4.10 -3.96 -30.16
N ARG A 79 -4.24 -2.69 -30.60
CA ARG A 79 -3.59 -1.54 -29.94
C ARG A 79 -3.95 -1.45 -28.45
N LEU A 80 -5.19 -1.79 -28.10
CA LEU A 80 -5.67 -1.87 -26.72
C LEU A 80 -4.85 -2.85 -25.87
N MET A 81 -4.57 -4.06 -26.37
CA MET A 81 -3.82 -5.08 -25.62
C MET A 81 -2.32 -4.76 -25.48
N ILE A 82 -1.78 -3.91 -26.36
CA ILE A 82 -0.41 -3.38 -26.25
C ILE A 82 -0.39 -2.29 -25.17
N TRP A 83 -1.29 -1.31 -25.26
CA TRP A 83 -1.40 -0.23 -24.28
C TRP A 83 -1.69 -0.74 -22.86
N MET A 84 -2.70 -1.60 -22.71
CA MET A 84 -3.07 -2.19 -21.43
C MET A 84 -1.89 -2.96 -20.80
N GLY A 85 -1.17 -3.76 -21.60
CA GLY A 85 0.00 -4.48 -21.11
C GLY A 85 1.14 -3.56 -20.71
N GLY A 86 1.41 -2.52 -21.52
CA GLY A 86 2.43 -1.51 -21.23
C GLY A 86 2.14 -0.74 -19.95
N VAL A 87 0.93 -0.18 -19.82
CA VAL A 87 0.51 0.58 -18.63
C VAL A 87 0.59 -0.28 -17.38
N LEU A 88 0.08 -1.51 -17.42
CA LEU A 88 0.15 -2.42 -16.28
C LEU A 88 1.60 -2.73 -15.89
N MET A 89 2.46 -3.08 -16.85
CA MET A 89 3.86 -3.38 -16.57
C MET A 89 4.64 -2.17 -16.03
N THR A 90 4.39 -0.99 -16.57
CA THR A 90 5.00 0.24 -16.06
C THR A 90 4.55 0.53 -14.64
N MET A 91 3.24 0.51 -14.36
CA MET A 91 2.72 0.79 -13.02
C MET A 91 3.20 -0.23 -11.99
N VAL A 92 3.14 -1.52 -12.32
CA VAL A 92 3.64 -2.60 -11.44
C VAL A 92 5.14 -2.46 -11.21
N GLY A 93 5.92 -2.18 -12.26
CA GLY A 93 7.37 -1.97 -12.15
C GLY A 93 7.72 -0.76 -11.29
N VAL A 94 7.03 0.37 -11.47
CA VAL A 94 7.23 1.58 -10.66
C VAL A 94 6.82 1.36 -9.21
N ALA A 95 5.69 0.69 -8.95
CA ALA A 95 5.28 0.34 -7.59
C ALA A 95 6.29 -0.59 -6.90
N ALA A 96 6.74 -1.66 -7.57
CA ALA A 96 7.74 -2.57 -7.01
C ALA A 96 9.09 -1.88 -6.76
N LEU A 97 9.55 -1.06 -7.71
CA LEU A 97 10.79 -0.28 -7.55
C LEU A 97 10.68 0.72 -6.39
N SER A 98 9.55 1.40 -6.26
CA SER A 98 9.33 2.33 -5.14
C SER A 98 9.38 1.62 -3.78
N GLY A 99 8.95 0.35 -3.70
CA GLY A 99 9.05 -0.46 -2.48
C GLY A 99 10.49 -0.82 -2.14
N VAL A 100 11.30 -1.17 -3.13
CA VAL A 100 12.75 -1.40 -2.95
C VAL A 100 13.46 -0.12 -2.48
N ILE A 101 13.06 1.04 -2.99
CA ILE A 101 13.61 2.32 -2.53
C ILE A 101 13.15 2.61 -1.09
N ALA A 102 11.88 2.36 -0.77
CA ALA A 102 11.32 2.56 0.56
C ALA A 102 11.98 1.67 1.63
N ASP A 103 12.37 0.44 1.27
CA ASP A 103 13.13 -0.47 2.14
C ASP A 103 14.47 0.14 2.61
N GLY A 104 15.15 0.89 1.73
CA GLY A 104 16.39 1.58 2.07
C GLY A 104 16.20 3.00 2.61
N LYS A 105 15.05 3.64 2.35
CA LYS A 105 14.78 5.05 2.70
C LYS A 105 13.31 5.23 3.10
N SER A 106 13.07 5.30 4.41
CA SER A 106 11.74 5.49 5.01
C SER A 106 10.96 6.70 4.46
N ALA A 107 11.66 7.73 3.97
CA ALA A 107 11.04 8.89 3.30
C ALA A 107 10.21 8.54 2.05
N PHE A 108 10.40 7.37 1.44
CA PHE A 108 9.66 6.93 0.25
C PHE A 108 8.47 6.02 0.57
N GLU A 109 8.19 5.71 1.84
CA GLU A 109 7.09 4.83 2.23
C GLU A 109 5.72 5.36 1.78
N ASP A 110 5.44 6.66 1.96
CA ASP A 110 4.18 7.29 1.53
C ASP A 110 4.01 7.20 0.00
N VAL A 111 5.11 7.37 -0.74
CA VAL A 111 5.10 7.27 -2.21
C VAL A 111 4.81 5.83 -2.63
N HIS A 112 5.45 4.86 -1.98
CA HIS A 112 5.20 3.44 -2.23
C HIS A 112 3.76 3.05 -1.86
N GLU A 113 3.23 3.50 -0.73
CA GLU A 113 1.85 3.29 -0.30
C GLU A 113 0.87 3.84 -1.35
N GLY A 114 1.06 5.08 -1.81
CA GLY A 114 0.21 5.68 -2.84
C GLY A 114 0.26 4.93 -4.17
N LEU A 115 1.46 4.56 -4.64
CA LEU A 115 1.64 3.82 -5.90
C LEU A 115 1.10 2.39 -5.82
N SER A 116 1.32 1.70 -4.71
CA SER A 116 0.84 0.33 -4.50
C SER A 116 -0.69 0.30 -4.38
N ASN A 117 -1.31 1.26 -3.69
CA ASN A 117 -2.76 1.40 -3.65
C ASN A 117 -3.38 1.62 -5.03
N ALA A 118 -2.76 2.44 -5.88
CA ALA A 118 -3.19 2.60 -7.26
C ALA A 118 -3.02 1.29 -8.08
N ALA A 119 -1.90 0.58 -7.90
CA ALA A 119 -1.63 -0.68 -8.57
C ALA A 119 -2.61 -1.80 -8.14
N LEU A 120 -3.02 -1.82 -6.87
CA LEU A 120 -3.97 -2.80 -6.31
C LEU A 120 -5.31 -2.77 -7.05
N TRP A 121 -5.80 -1.60 -7.47
CA TRP A 121 -7.03 -1.49 -8.26
C TRP A 121 -6.82 -1.80 -9.74
N LEU A 122 -5.61 -1.57 -10.26
CA LEU A 122 -5.30 -1.80 -11.68
C LEU A 122 -5.28 -3.29 -12.05
N ILE A 123 -4.85 -4.17 -11.13
CA ILE A 123 -4.79 -5.62 -11.34
C ILE A 123 -6.19 -6.24 -11.58
N PRO A 124 -7.20 -6.05 -10.70
CA PRO A 124 -8.54 -6.57 -10.94
C PRO A 124 -9.22 -5.88 -12.13
N ALA A 125 -8.96 -4.59 -12.37
CA ALA A 125 -9.43 -3.90 -13.57
C ALA A 125 -8.87 -4.54 -14.86
N HIS A 126 -7.58 -4.89 -14.88
CA HIS A 126 -6.95 -5.63 -15.97
C HIS A 126 -7.58 -7.01 -16.15
N ALA A 127 -7.75 -7.78 -15.08
CA ALA A 127 -8.35 -9.10 -15.13
C ALA A 127 -9.79 -9.04 -15.68
N ALA A 128 -10.59 -8.09 -15.21
CA ALA A 128 -11.96 -7.86 -15.68
C ALA A 128 -12.00 -7.45 -17.16
N LEU A 129 -11.12 -6.54 -17.58
CA LEU A 129 -11.03 -6.12 -18.98
C LEU A 129 -10.62 -7.27 -19.91
N VAL A 130 -9.64 -8.09 -19.50
CA VAL A 130 -9.24 -9.29 -20.24
C VAL A 130 -10.41 -10.27 -20.33
N ALA A 131 -11.08 -10.56 -19.22
CA ALA A 131 -12.27 -11.41 -19.20
C ALA A 131 -13.35 -10.87 -20.14
N TRP A 132 -13.60 -9.55 -20.14
CA TRP A 132 -14.55 -8.92 -21.05
C TRP A 132 -14.13 -9.01 -22.52
N VAL A 133 -12.85 -8.83 -22.86
CA VAL A 133 -12.39 -8.95 -24.26
C VAL A 133 -12.55 -10.39 -24.78
N PHE A 134 -12.26 -11.39 -23.96
CA PHE A 134 -12.33 -12.80 -24.36
C PHE A 134 -13.74 -13.41 -24.26
N GLN A 135 -14.55 -13.03 -23.26
CA GLN A 135 -15.95 -13.46 -23.13
C GLN A 135 -16.92 -12.57 -23.92
N GLY A 136 -16.52 -11.34 -24.24
CA GLY A 136 -17.34 -10.36 -24.94
C GLY A 136 -17.71 -10.75 -26.36
N LYS A 137 -17.02 -11.69 -27.02
CA LYS A 137 -17.54 -12.26 -28.28
C LYS A 137 -18.84 -13.04 -28.07
N ARG A 138 -18.93 -13.85 -27.01
CA ARG A 138 -20.15 -14.62 -26.68
C ARG A 138 -21.29 -13.75 -26.14
N LEU A 139 -20.98 -12.66 -25.43
CA LEU A 139 -21.99 -11.72 -24.94
C LEU A 139 -22.42 -10.68 -25.98
N ARG A 140 -21.51 -10.21 -26.85
CA ARG A 140 -21.85 -9.29 -27.95
C ARG A 140 -22.84 -9.91 -28.91
N ASP A 141 -22.70 -11.18 -29.26
CA ASP A 141 -23.66 -11.84 -30.15
C ASP A 141 -25.06 -11.96 -29.50
N LYS A 142 -25.13 -11.95 -28.17
CA LYS A 142 -26.41 -11.96 -27.42
C LYS A 142 -26.98 -10.56 -27.13
N VAL A 143 -26.15 -9.53 -27.03
CA VAL A 143 -26.56 -8.17 -26.61
C VAL A 143 -26.63 -7.20 -27.79
N ILE A 144 -25.80 -7.35 -28.83
CA ILE A 144 -25.79 -6.49 -30.03
C ILE A 144 -26.98 -6.81 -30.97
N GLY A 145 -27.65 -7.95 -30.82
CA GLY A 145 -28.97 -8.16 -31.41
C GLY A 145 -30.07 -7.26 -30.81
N ALA A 146 -29.82 -6.61 -29.67
CA ALA A 146 -30.85 -5.91 -28.90
C ALA A 146 -30.53 -4.45 -28.53
N ALA A 147 -29.34 -3.90 -28.81
CA ALA A 147 -29.03 -2.53 -28.40
C ALA A 147 -28.16 -1.76 -29.41
N ARG A 148 -28.77 -0.72 -30.03
CA ARG A 148 -28.03 0.39 -30.62
C ARG A 148 -27.40 1.20 -29.49
N VAL A 149 -26.11 1.05 -29.26
CA VAL A 149 -25.39 1.86 -28.28
C VAL A 149 -24.78 3.06 -29.01
N SER A 150 -25.37 4.24 -28.80
CA SER A 150 -24.76 5.53 -29.12
C SER A 150 -23.45 5.69 -28.35
N ALA A 151 -22.42 6.11 -29.06
CA ALA A 151 -21.16 6.56 -28.49
C ALA A 151 -21.39 7.85 -27.69
N VAL A 152 -21.03 7.85 -26.41
CA VAL A 152 -20.76 9.06 -25.63
C VAL A 152 -19.39 8.87 -24.96
N PRO A 153 -18.49 9.87 -25.05
CA PRO A 153 -17.09 9.70 -24.75
C PRO A 153 -16.79 9.74 -23.26
N MET A 154 -15.78 8.96 -22.90
CA MET A 154 -14.98 9.01 -21.69
C MET A 154 -14.34 10.40 -21.54
N LEU A 155 -14.81 11.19 -20.59
CA LEU A 155 -14.12 12.39 -20.10
C LEU A 155 -14.56 12.67 -18.67
N LEU A 156 -13.62 12.54 -17.73
CA LEU A 156 -13.42 13.43 -16.57
C LEU A 156 -12.19 12.94 -15.80
N LEU A 157 -11.02 13.37 -16.28
CA LEU A 157 -9.89 13.65 -15.40
C LEU A 157 -9.94 15.15 -15.11
N ALA A 158 -10.23 15.50 -13.86
CA ALA A 158 -9.88 16.76 -13.22
C ALA A 158 -9.78 16.37 -11.73
N GLY A 159 -8.60 16.28 -11.14
CA GLY A 159 -7.66 17.39 -11.01
C GLY A 159 -7.98 18.13 -9.71
N LEU A 160 -7.73 17.48 -8.57
CA LEU A 160 -7.70 18.15 -7.28
C LEU A 160 -6.40 17.78 -6.57
N VAL A 161 -5.33 18.47 -6.95
CA VAL A 161 -4.14 18.57 -6.11
C VAL A 161 -4.48 19.61 -5.05
N LEU A 162 -4.74 19.16 -3.83
CA LEU A 162 -4.85 20.05 -2.68
C LEU A 162 -3.44 20.55 -2.33
N ALA A 163 -3.31 21.87 -2.22
CA ALA A 163 -2.15 22.52 -1.65
C ALA A 163 -2.02 22.11 -0.17
N VAL A 164 -0.82 21.71 0.24
CA VAL A 164 -0.45 21.52 1.64
C VAL A 164 -0.16 22.90 2.24
N PRO A 165 -0.91 23.39 3.24
CA PRO A 165 -0.46 24.54 4.01
C PRO A 165 0.61 24.09 5.01
N ALA A 166 1.61 24.94 5.22
CA ALA A 166 2.64 24.77 6.22
C ALA A 166 2.17 25.34 7.58
N GLN A 167 2.40 24.53 8.63
CA GLN A 167 2.62 24.85 10.04
C GLN A 167 1.72 25.91 10.71
N ALA A 168 0.55 25.44 11.14
CA ALA A 168 -0.03 25.69 12.45
C ALA A 168 -0.39 24.31 13.07
N ALA A 169 -1.02 24.26 14.26
CA ALA A 169 -1.62 23.02 14.75
C ALA A 169 -2.42 22.34 13.62
N ASP A 170 -2.16 21.05 13.37
CA ASP A 170 -2.80 20.35 12.26
C ASP A 170 -4.30 20.19 12.57
N PRO A 171 -5.21 20.77 11.78
CA PRO A 171 -6.64 20.72 12.06
C PRO A 171 -7.17 19.28 12.12
N ALA A 172 -6.50 18.32 11.47
CA ALA A 172 -6.87 16.91 11.56
C ALA A 172 -6.52 16.34 12.94
N ARG A 173 -5.36 16.70 13.52
CA ARG A 173 -4.99 16.27 14.88
C ARG A 173 -5.93 16.85 15.93
N ASP A 174 -6.28 18.13 15.79
CA ASP A 174 -7.23 18.79 16.69
C ASP A 174 -8.61 18.12 16.61
N ALA A 175 -9.06 17.75 15.42
CA ALA A 175 -10.30 17.00 15.24
C ALA A 175 -10.26 15.61 15.90
N ILE A 176 -9.14 14.89 15.81
CA ILE A 176 -8.94 13.60 16.50
C ILE A 176 -9.01 13.78 18.01
N LEU A 177 -8.29 14.76 18.57
CA LEU A 177 -8.32 15.07 20.00
C LEU A 177 -9.72 15.50 20.46
N ALA A 178 -10.45 16.29 19.67
CA ALA A 178 -11.83 16.67 19.97
C ALA A 178 -12.76 15.45 20.02
N GLY A 179 -12.58 14.49 19.11
CA GLY A 179 -13.30 13.21 19.11
C GLY A 179 -13.05 12.43 20.41
N TYR A 180 -11.79 12.27 20.81
CA TYR A 180 -11.46 11.64 22.08
C TYR A 180 -11.98 12.41 23.28
N ALA A 181 -11.97 13.74 23.25
CA ALA A 181 -12.43 14.55 24.37
C ALA A 181 -13.94 14.35 24.59
N LYS A 182 -14.71 14.30 23.50
CA LYS A 182 -16.14 13.98 23.53
C LYS A 182 -16.39 12.59 24.12
N ALA A 183 -15.65 11.58 23.66
CA ALA A 183 -15.78 10.21 24.16
C ALA A 183 -15.35 10.08 25.63
N ALA A 184 -14.27 10.74 26.03
CA ALA A 184 -13.80 10.77 27.42
C ALA A 184 -14.80 11.45 28.35
N LYS A 185 -15.41 12.57 27.92
CA LYS A 185 -16.45 13.28 28.69
C LYS A 185 -17.73 12.45 28.84
N ALA A 186 -18.08 11.67 27.82
CA ALA A 186 -19.22 10.76 27.88
C ALA A 186 -18.99 9.60 28.86
N ALA A 187 -17.76 9.08 28.95
CA ALA A 187 -17.38 8.03 29.88
C ALA A 187 -17.16 8.53 31.32
N ASP A 188 -16.65 9.76 31.48
CA ASP A 188 -16.34 10.40 32.75
C ASP A 188 -16.76 11.88 32.72
N PRO A 189 -17.90 12.26 33.34
CA PRO A 189 -18.33 13.67 33.42
C PRO A 189 -17.30 14.58 34.11
N GLY A 190 -16.41 14.02 34.94
CA GLY A 190 -15.30 14.71 35.59
C GLY A 190 -14.10 14.96 34.68
N PHE A 191 -14.15 14.53 33.42
CA PHE A 191 -13.09 14.80 32.44
C PHE A 191 -12.86 16.32 32.28
N GLY A 192 -11.68 16.77 32.69
CA GLY A 192 -11.22 18.16 32.66
C GLY A 192 -10.18 18.46 31.59
N GLY A 193 -9.85 17.50 30.73
CA GLY A 193 -8.87 17.64 29.66
C GLY A 193 -7.76 16.59 29.69
N PHE A 194 -7.02 16.53 28.58
CA PHE A 194 -5.87 15.64 28.43
C PHE A 194 -4.64 16.16 29.18
N SER A 195 -3.73 15.26 29.51
CA SER A 195 -2.50 15.54 30.27
C SER A 195 -1.31 14.84 29.63
N ALA A 196 -0.32 15.63 29.22
CA ALA A 196 0.96 15.13 28.73
C ALA A 196 1.69 14.27 29.78
N ALA A 197 1.60 14.61 31.07
CA ALA A 197 2.22 13.82 32.13
C ALA A 197 1.60 12.41 32.26
N ARG A 198 0.28 12.28 32.13
CA ARG A 198 -0.38 10.97 32.09
C ARG A 198 -0.03 10.22 30.81
N GLY A 199 0.02 10.91 29.67
CA GLY A 199 0.46 10.32 28.41
C GLY A 199 1.88 9.77 28.47
N GLU A 200 2.80 10.50 29.09
CA GLU A 200 4.18 10.06 29.31
C GLU A 200 4.23 8.80 30.19
N SER A 201 3.41 8.75 31.25
CA SER A 201 3.34 7.56 32.10
C SER A 201 2.86 6.32 31.33
N ILE A 202 1.93 6.48 30.37
CA ILE A 202 1.48 5.41 29.48
C ILE A 202 2.61 4.99 28.54
N TYR A 203 3.28 5.97 27.89
CA TYR A 203 4.37 5.71 26.95
C TYR A 203 5.53 4.95 27.59
N ARG A 204 5.92 5.35 28.82
CA ARG A 204 7.04 4.75 29.57
C ARG A 204 6.65 3.53 30.38
N ALA A 205 5.35 3.20 30.47
CA ALA A 205 4.90 2.06 31.25
C ALA A 205 5.59 0.78 30.76
N ARG A 206 6.10 0.00 31.72
CA ARG A 206 6.63 -1.34 31.48
C ARG A 206 5.67 -2.37 32.05
N ASN A 207 5.39 -3.41 31.29
CA ASN A 207 4.53 -4.51 31.71
C ASN A 207 5.07 -5.84 31.21
N THR A 208 4.44 -6.93 31.66
CA THR A 208 4.84 -8.32 31.35
C THR A 208 3.82 -9.03 30.46
N VAL A 209 2.89 -8.30 29.84
CA VAL A 209 1.85 -8.87 28.97
C VAL A 209 2.48 -9.48 27.73
N ASN A 210 3.44 -8.77 27.15
CA ASN A 210 4.19 -9.23 25.99
C ASN A 210 5.69 -9.07 26.26
N ALA A 211 6.40 -10.20 26.29
CA ALA A 211 7.84 -10.22 26.54
C ALA A 211 8.65 -9.50 25.44
N ASP A 212 8.16 -9.52 24.20
CA ASP A 212 8.81 -8.85 23.07
C ASP A 212 8.53 -7.33 23.06
N TYR A 213 7.39 -6.91 23.64
CA TYR A 213 6.91 -5.53 23.62
C TYR A 213 6.50 -5.02 25.01
N PRO A 214 7.42 -4.98 25.99
CA PRO A 214 7.07 -4.62 27.36
C PRO A 214 6.68 -3.14 27.55
N SER A 215 6.94 -2.28 26.56
CA SER A 215 6.67 -0.83 26.62
C SER A 215 6.54 -0.22 25.22
N CYS A 216 5.87 0.93 25.09
CA CYS A 216 5.85 1.70 23.84
C CYS A 216 7.28 2.15 23.47
N ALA A 217 8.09 2.48 24.49
CA ALA A 217 9.48 2.87 24.33
C ALA A 217 10.38 1.74 23.79
N THR A 218 9.95 0.47 23.84
CA THR A 218 10.71 -0.66 23.25
C THR A 218 10.94 -0.45 21.75
N CYS A 219 9.93 0.05 21.03
CA CYS A 219 10.03 0.30 19.59
C CYS A 219 10.31 1.79 19.28
N HIS A 220 9.80 2.71 20.10
CA HIS A 220 9.88 4.16 19.85
C HIS A 220 11.01 4.88 20.60
N THR A 221 11.83 4.15 21.36
CA THR A 221 12.91 4.65 22.23
C THR A 221 12.42 5.45 23.45
N ASP A 222 13.30 5.76 24.40
CA ASP A 222 12.95 6.60 25.55
C ASP A 222 12.83 8.10 25.20
N ASP A 223 13.39 8.51 24.05
CA ASP A 223 13.30 9.85 23.49
C ASP A 223 12.44 9.82 22.21
N PRO A 224 11.15 10.20 22.28
CA PRO A 224 10.25 10.08 21.14
C PRO A 224 10.61 11.00 19.96
N THR A 225 11.56 11.92 20.13
CA THR A 225 12.10 12.76 19.05
C THR A 225 13.07 12.02 18.13
N GLN A 226 13.61 10.89 18.59
CA GLN A 226 14.53 10.06 17.82
C GLN A 226 13.77 9.02 16.99
N PRO A 227 14.34 8.57 15.86
CA PRO A 227 13.82 7.42 15.14
C PRO A 227 13.94 6.15 16.00
N GLY A 228 12.87 5.39 16.03
CA GLY A 228 12.79 4.09 16.68
C GLY A 228 13.10 2.92 15.74
N ARG A 229 12.99 1.70 16.26
CA ARG A 229 13.10 0.46 15.49
C ARG A 229 12.13 -0.59 15.99
N HIS A 230 11.46 -1.28 15.08
CA HIS A 230 10.57 -2.37 15.45
C HIS A 230 11.37 -3.51 16.10
N ALA A 231 10.97 -3.95 17.29
CA ALA A 231 11.80 -4.83 18.13
C ALA A 231 12.13 -6.18 17.47
N LYS A 232 11.23 -6.74 16.66
CA LYS A 232 11.46 -8.02 15.95
C LYS A 232 12.12 -7.88 14.59
N THR A 233 11.71 -6.87 13.82
CA THR A 233 12.06 -6.79 12.39
C THR A 233 13.21 -5.83 12.13
N GLY A 234 13.57 -4.98 13.11
CA GLY A 234 14.62 -3.96 12.98
C GLY A 234 14.25 -2.79 12.06
N ARG A 235 13.04 -2.81 11.48
CA ARG A 235 12.53 -1.77 10.60
C ARG A 235 12.57 -0.43 11.33
N GLU A 236 13.10 0.58 10.67
CA GLU A 236 13.12 1.94 11.21
C GLU A 236 11.69 2.46 11.39
N ILE A 237 11.47 3.16 12.49
CA ILE A 237 10.21 3.82 12.79
C ILE A 237 10.52 5.32 12.90
N ALA A 238 9.88 6.14 12.06
CA ALA A 238 10.04 7.59 12.15
C ALA A 238 9.72 8.11 13.57
N PRO A 239 10.25 9.27 13.99
CA PRO A 239 9.98 9.81 15.33
C PRO A 239 8.49 9.83 15.70
N ALA A 240 8.19 9.49 16.95
CA ALA A 240 6.82 9.49 17.48
C ALA A 240 6.37 10.90 17.91
N ALA A 241 7.33 11.73 18.33
CA ALA A 241 7.12 13.13 18.68
C ALA A 241 6.69 13.95 17.46
N VAL A 242 5.76 14.87 17.71
CA VAL A 242 5.22 15.75 16.66
C VAL A 242 6.25 16.78 16.23
N SER A 243 7.11 17.27 17.11
CA SER A 243 8.14 18.26 16.73
C SER A 243 9.11 17.73 15.68
N ALA A 244 9.46 16.44 15.78
CA ALA A 244 10.37 15.76 14.88
C ALA A 244 9.64 15.13 13.68
N ASN A 245 8.35 14.83 13.81
CA ASN A 245 7.51 14.32 12.73
C ASN A 245 6.09 14.94 12.76
N PRO A 246 5.88 16.09 12.09
CA PRO A 246 4.61 16.79 12.11
C PRO A 246 3.42 16.00 11.53
N LYS A 247 3.67 14.94 10.75
CA LYS A 247 2.63 14.07 10.18
C LYS A 247 1.97 13.16 11.22
N ARG A 248 2.53 13.02 12.42
CA ARG A 248 1.98 12.15 13.46
C ARG A 248 0.57 12.61 13.88
N PHE A 249 -0.34 11.65 14.04
CA PHE A 249 -1.72 11.90 14.48
C PHE A 249 -2.53 12.82 13.56
N THR A 250 -2.39 12.67 12.24
CA THR A 250 -3.12 13.48 11.24
C THR A 250 -4.13 12.66 10.42
N ASP A 251 -4.10 11.34 10.54
CA ASP A 251 -5.02 10.39 9.89
C ASP A 251 -5.78 9.63 10.97
N ALA A 252 -7.08 9.93 11.11
CA ALA A 252 -7.91 9.37 12.18
C ALA A 252 -8.07 7.85 12.07
N GLU A 253 -8.14 7.30 10.86
CA GLU A 253 -8.29 5.87 10.64
C GLU A 253 -7.02 5.13 11.02
N LYS A 254 -5.86 5.61 10.57
CA LYS A 254 -4.55 5.04 10.95
C LYS A 254 -4.29 5.14 12.45
N VAL A 255 -4.67 6.26 13.08
CA VAL A 255 -4.51 6.44 14.54
C VAL A 255 -5.36 5.41 15.31
N GLU A 256 -6.62 5.23 14.92
CA GLU A 256 -7.50 4.25 15.54
C GLU A 256 -7.00 2.82 15.33
N GLU A 257 -6.61 2.47 14.10
CA GLU A 257 -6.04 1.15 13.78
C GLU A 257 -4.83 0.85 14.67
N ARG A 258 -3.90 1.80 14.78
CA ARG A 258 -2.67 1.62 15.57
C ARG A 258 -2.97 1.54 17.06
N PHE A 259 -3.81 2.40 17.63
CA PHE A 259 -4.15 2.26 19.04
C PHE A 259 -4.88 0.94 19.35
N ASN A 260 -5.78 0.50 18.49
CA ASN A 260 -6.53 -0.75 18.71
C ASN A 260 -5.60 -1.98 18.75
N ARG A 261 -4.53 -1.97 17.95
CA ARG A 261 -3.51 -3.03 17.93
C ARG A 261 -2.50 -2.86 19.06
N ASP A 262 -1.83 -1.71 19.11
CA ASP A 262 -0.65 -1.48 19.93
C ASP A 262 -1.00 -1.45 21.42
N CYS A 263 -2.17 -0.93 21.82
CA CYS A 263 -2.58 -0.97 23.21
C CYS A 263 -2.79 -2.42 23.71
N LYS A 264 -3.37 -3.30 22.89
CA LYS A 264 -3.54 -4.72 23.25
C LYS A 264 -2.19 -5.42 23.33
N THR A 265 -1.33 -5.19 22.33
CA THR A 265 -0.01 -5.80 22.25
C THR A 265 0.90 -5.37 23.39
N VAL A 266 0.96 -4.06 23.67
CA VAL A 266 1.85 -3.50 24.69
C VAL A 266 1.20 -3.59 26.06
N LEU A 267 -0.02 -3.08 26.26
CA LEU A 267 -0.63 -2.94 27.60
C LEU A 267 -1.54 -4.10 28.01
N GLY A 268 -1.83 -5.04 27.11
CA GLY A 268 -2.76 -6.16 27.38
C GLY A 268 -4.22 -5.76 27.51
N ARG A 269 -4.56 -4.52 27.15
CA ARG A 269 -5.91 -3.97 27.23
C ARG A 269 -6.15 -2.93 26.15
N GLU A 270 -7.41 -2.60 25.90
CA GLU A 270 -7.73 -1.43 25.09
C GLU A 270 -7.40 -0.14 25.84
N CYS A 271 -6.85 0.84 25.11
CA CYS A 271 -6.72 2.20 25.62
C CYS A 271 -8.08 2.89 25.58
N SER A 272 -8.46 3.52 26.70
CA SER A 272 -9.64 4.38 26.77
C SER A 272 -9.46 5.65 25.91
N ALA A 273 -10.55 6.38 25.63
CA ALA A 273 -10.46 7.67 24.94
C ALA A 273 -9.55 8.67 25.69
N ARG A 274 -9.54 8.61 27.03
CA ARG A 274 -8.64 9.41 27.85
C ARG A 274 -7.18 8.99 27.68
N ASP A 275 -6.88 7.68 27.72
CA ASP A 275 -5.52 7.17 27.50
C ASP A 275 -4.97 7.63 26.15
N ARG A 276 -5.77 7.49 25.08
CA ARG A 276 -5.37 7.88 23.71
C ARG A 276 -5.12 9.37 23.60
N GLY A 277 -6.02 10.20 24.13
CA GLY A 277 -5.84 11.66 24.09
C GLY A 277 -4.69 12.15 24.97
N ASP A 278 -4.47 11.55 26.15
CA ASP A 278 -3.32 11.83 27.01
C ASP A 278 -2.00 11.48 26.29
N PHE A 279 -1.95 10.32 25.63
CA PHE A 279 -0.80 9.88 24.84
C PHE A 279 -0.48 10.82 23.68
N ILE A 280 -1.49 11.24 22.91
CA ILE A 280 -1.32 12.23 21.84
C ILE A 280 -0.87 13.58 22.41
N ALA A 281 -1.43 14.02 23.54
CA ALA A 281 -1.02 15.26 24.20
C ALA A 281 0.45 15.23 24.61
N PHE A 282 0.95 14.10 25.12
CA PHE A 282 2.36 13.91 25.43
C PHE A 282 3.23 14.04 24.18
N LEU A 283 2.94 13.25 23.14
CA LEU A 283 3.76 13.26 21.91
C LEU A 283 3.63 14.56 21.11
N SER A 284 2.54 15.31 21.29
CA SER A 284 2.37 16.65 20.72
C SER A 284 3.14 17.73 21.48
N SER A 285 3.49 17.48 22.76
CA SER A 285 4.34 18.36 23.56
C SER A 285 5.84 18.12 23.37
N LYS A 286 6.19 17.07 22.63
CA LYS A 286 7.56 16.69 22.30
C LYS A 286 7.87 17.02 20.87
#